data_AF-A0A344WDQ7-F1
#
_entry.id   AF-A0A344WDQ7-F1
#
_cell.length_a   1.000
_cell.length_b   1.000
_cell.length_c   1.000
_cell.angle_alpha   90.00
_cell.angle_beta   90.00
_cell.angle_gamma   90.00
#
_symmetry.space_group_name_H-M   'P 1'
#
loop_
_entity.id
_entity.type
_entity.pdbx_description
1 polymer ?
#
loop_
_entity_poly.entity_id
_entity_poly.type
_entity_poly.pdbx_seq_one_letter_code
_entity_poly.pdbx_strand_id
1 'polypeptide(L)'
;MFTRRAVLTGLSGLALSACAHRSGADALRIPAASARRRIEDLVYSAMVPAAGLVVRYRDEVVFAHTEGLAQGAAGEADRAPFTPETAFCAAALSPLAAAPHDPRFAPRGPAATLYTREDEGLWQVQTEAGECAGASFLGLASLARAAGRTSDLPGVQTYQADTSPIPGVKLIGHQGEAYGSYSAAFHAPDLEAEIAFAVTGTSVSGTERSVHHPVMIKATEPLWAAAETLLAAL
;
A
#
# COMPACT_ATOMS: atom_id res chain seq x y z
N MET A 1 -32.56 -31.69 -67.94
CA MET A 1 -33.31 -30.42 -67.86
C MET A 1 -32.50 -29.37 -67.09
N PHE A 2 -32.62 -28.09 -67.47
CA PHE A 2 -32.19 -26.88 -66.73
C PHE A 2 -33.26 -26.49 -65.68
N THR A 3 -33.11 -25.64 -64.65
CA THR A 3 -32.01 -24.88 -63.97
C THR A 3 -32.39 -24.81 -62.45
N ARG A 4 -31.76 -24.15 -61.47
CA ARG A 4 -30.76 -23.04 -61.32
C ARG A 4 -29.70 -23.47 -60.28
N ARG A 5 -28.51 -22.88 -60.08
CA ARG A 5 -28.05 -21.48 -59.90
C ARG A 5 -28.58 -20.76 -58.64
N ALA A 6 -27.76 -20.75 -57.58
CA ALA A 6 -27.64 -19.69 -56.59
C ALA A 6 -26.14 -19.48 -56.31
N VAL A 7 -25.67 -18.23 -56.33
CA VAL A 7 -24.26 -17.78 -56.22
C VAL A 7 -24.27 -16.39 -55.57
N LEU A 8 -23.20 -16.04 -54.83
CA LEU A 8 -22.98 -14.79 -54.04
C LEU A 8 -23.84 -14.72 -52.76
N THR A 9 -23.42 -14.10 -51.65
CA THR A 9 -22.17 -13.42 -51.20
C THR A 9 -21.78 -14.02 -49.82
N GLY A 10 -20.53 -14.04 -49.34
CA GLY A 10 -19.48 -13.03 -49.41
C GLY A 10 -19.48 -12.18 -48.12
N LEU A 11 -18.68 -12.59 -47.11
CA LEU A 11 -18.29 -11.74 -45.98
C LEU A 11 -16.98 -12.26 -45.36
N SER A 12 -15.88 -11.63 -45.76
CA SER A 12 -14.54 -11.89 -45.23
C SER A 12 -14.41 -11.29 -43.83
N GLY A 13 -14.57 -12.11 -42.79
CA GLY A 13 -14.43 -11.72 -41.39
C GLY A 13 -12.99 -11.73 -40.87
N LEU A 14 -12.08 -10.97 -41.49
CA LEU A 14 -10.77 -10.70 -40.88
C LEU A 14 -10.93 -9.72 -39.72
N ALA A 15 -11.03 -10.23 -38.50
CA ALA A 15 -10.91 -9.45 -37.27
C ALA A 15 -9.50 -9.60 -36.68
N LEU A 16 -8.53 -8.91 -37.28
CA LEU A 16 -7.24 -8.62 -36.65
C LEU A 16 -7.48 -7.70 -35.44
N SER A 17 -7.38 -8.23 -34.21
CA SER A 17 -6.84 -7.51 -33.04
C SER A 17 -6.92 -8.34 -31.75
N ALA A 18 -5.81 -8.95 -31.37
CA ALA A 18 -5.53 -9.35 -29.98
C ALA A 18 -4.01 -9.35 -29.69
N CYS A 19 -3.26 -8.44 -30.33
CA CYS A 19 -1.82 -8.24 -30.14
C CYS A 19 -1.54 -6.83 -29.58
N ALA A 20 -2.17 -6.51 -28.46
CA ALA A 20 -1.83 -5.36 -27.62
C ALA A 20 -2.32 -5.64 -26.18
N HIS A 21 -1.59 -5.11 -25.19
CA HIS A 21 -2.02 -5.04 -23.78
C HIS A 21 -2.02 -6.34 -22.93
N ARG A 22 -1.08 -7.27 -23.16
CA ARG A 22 -0.81 -8.39 -22.23
C ARG A 22 0.58 -8.35 -21.54
N SER A 23 1.46 -7.42 -21.91
CA SER A 23 2.85 -7.38 -21.39
C SER A 23 2.95 -6.88 -19.93
N GLY A 24 2.28 -5.78 -19.57
CA GLY A 24 2.40 -5.19 -18.23
C GLY A 24 1.89 -6.08 -17.09
N ALA A 25 0.73 -6.72 -17.30
CA ALA A 25 0.14 -7.63 -16.30
C ALA A 25 0.98 -8.91 -16.06
N ASP A 26 1.72 -9.38 -17.07
CA ASP A 26 2.61 -10.54 -16.93
C ASP A 26 3.97 -10.12 -16.32
N ALA A 27 4.47 -8.92 -16.63
CA ALA A 27 5.69 -8.35 -16.03
C ALA A 27 5.57 -8.20 -14.51
N LEU A 28 4.43 -7.70 -14.01
CA LEU A 28 4.16 -7.55 -12.58
C LEU A 28 3.85 -8.87 -11.86
N ARG A 29 3.61 -9.98 -12.57
CA ARG A 29 3.13 -11.24 -11.96
C ARG A 29 4.11 -11.83 -10.94
N ILE A 30 5.40 -11.89 -11.29
CA ILE A 30 6.45 -12.43 -10.41
C ILE A 30 6.76 -11.44 -9.27
N PRO A 31 6.96 -10.13 -9.53
CA PRO A 31 7.04 -9.09 -8.49
C PRO A 31 5.90 -9.15 -7.47
N ALA A 32 4.64 -9.21 -7.92
CA ALA A 32 3.47 -9.25 -7.05
C ALA A 32 3.39 -10.54 -6.21
N ALA A 33 3.80 -11.69 -6.75
CA ALA A 33 3.88 -12.93 -5.97
C ALA A 33 4.97 -12.87 -4.89
N SER A 34 6.12 -12.26 -5.20
CA SER A 34 7.22 -12.01 -4.25
C SER A 34 6.81 -11.03 -3.15
N ALA A 35 6.21 -9.90 -3.53
CA ALA A 35 5.70 -8.88 -2.62
C ALA A 35 4.63 -9.44 -1.67
N ARG A 36 3.69 -10.25 -2.19
CA ARG A 36 2.68 -10.94 -1.37
C ARG A 36 3.33 -11.81 -0.30
N ARG A 37 4.25 -12.70 -0.67
CA ARG A 37 4.91 -13.59 0.29
C ARG A 37 5.63 -12.84 1.41
N ARG A 38 6.27 -11.71 1.11
CA ARG A 38 6.94 -10.87 2.12
C ARG A 38 5.97 -10.29 3.17
N ILE A 39 4.73 -10.03 2.78
CA ILE A 39 3.66 -9.52 3.67
C ILE A 39 3.04 -10.68 4.47
N GLU A 40 2.83 -11.83 3.82
CA GLU A 40 2.40 -13.08 4.47
C GLU A 40 3.41 -13.51 5.56
N ASP A 41 4.71 -13.57 5.23
CA ASP A 41 5.78 -13.96 6.14
C ASP A 41 5.91 -13.03 7.36
N LEU A 42 5.62 -11.72 7.22
CA LEU A 42 5.61 -10.76 8.33
C LEU A 42 4.59 -11.14 9.41
N VAL A 43 3.42 -11.62 8.99
CA VAL A 43 2.33 -12.01 9.91
C VAL A 43 2.50 -13.44 10.40
N TYR A 44 2.86 -14.39 9.52
CA TYR A 44 3.08 -15.79 9.91
C TYR A 44 4.29 -16.01 10.82
N SER A 45 5.31 -15.15 10.76
CA SER A 45 6.41 -15.16 11.72
C SER A 45 6.07 -14.49 13.07
N ALA A 46 4.83 -14.02 13.25
CA ALA A 46 4.36 -13.23 14.38
C ALA A 46 5.21 -11.96 14.64
N MET A 47 5.85 -11.41 13.60
CA MET A 47 6.59 -10.15 13.74
C MET A 47 5.65 -8.96 13.99
N VAL A 48 4.48 -8.98 13.32
CA VAL A 48 3.39 -8.00 13.45
C VAL A 48 2.01 -8.68 13.33
N PRO A 49 0.93 -8.19 13.96
CA PRO A 49 -0.41 -8.80 13.88
C PRO A 49 -1.10 -8.60 12.53
N ALA A 50 -0.74 -7.53 11.83
CA ALA A 50 -1.19 -7.24 10.49
C ALA A 50 -0.18 -6.37 9.74
N ALA A 51 -0.14 -6.55 8.42
CA ALA A 51 0.70 -5.79 7.50
C ALA A 51 -0.04 -5.54 6.19
N GLY A 52 0.28 -4.46 5.51
CA GLY A 52 -0.35 -4.11 4.24
C GLY A 52 0.50 -3.22 3.36
N LEU A 53 0.39 -3.42 2.05
CA LEU A 53 1.03 -2.62 1.01
C LEU A 53 0.08 -2.45 -0.18
N VAL A 54 -0.04 -1.21 -0.64
CA VAL A 54 -0.65 -0.83 -1.91
C VAL A 54 0.37 -0.06 -2.73
N VAL A 55 0.48 -0.41 -4.00
CA VAL A 55 1.21 0.35 -5.01
C VAL A 55 0.24 0.75 -6.11
N ARG A 56 0.24 2.04 -6.45
CA ARG A 56 -0.45 2.60 -7.60
C ARG A 56 0.55 3.09 -8.64
N TYR A 57 0.17 3.03 -9.90
CA TYR A 57 0.92 3.53 -11.04
C TYR A 57 -0.07 4.16 -12.01
N ARG A 58 0.15 5.43 -12.38
CA ARG A 58 -0.76 6.18 -13.27
C ARG A 58 -2.22 6.12 -12.83
N ASP A 59 -2.44 6.35 -11.53
CA ASP A 59 -3.71 6.21 -10.82
C ASP A 59 -4.29 4.79 -10.67
N GLU A 60 -3.84 3.79 -11.40
CA GLU A 60 -4.33 2.41 -11.29
C GLU A 60 -3.65 1.65 -10.14
N VAL A 61 -4.41 0.78 -9.48
CA VAL A 61 -3.89 -0.11 -8.41
C VAL A 61 -3.21 -1.30 -9.07
N VAL A 62 -1.88 -1.26 -9.16
CA VAL A 62 -1.06 -2.34 -9.72
C VAL A 62 -0.73 -3.44 -8.70
N PHE A 63 -0.77 -3.09 -7.40
CA PHE A 63 -0.66 -4.05 -6.31
C PHE A 63 -1.50 -3.59 -5.12
N ALA A 64 -2.25 -4.51 -4.52
CA ALA A 64 -2.86 -4.33 -3.21
C ALA A 64 -2.88 -5.67 -2.50
N HIS A 65 -2.27 -5.75 -1.33
CA HIS A 65 -2.35 -6.92 -0.46
C HIS A 65 -2.16 -6.53 1.00
N THR A 66 -2.91 -7.21 1.85
CA THR A 66 -2.91 -7.09 3.30
C THR A 66 -3.04 -8.49 3.88
N GLU A 67 -2.43 -8.71 5.04
CA GLU A 67 -2.54 -9.95 5.81
C GLU A 67 -2.75 -9.61 7.28
N GLY A 68 -3.39 -10.51 8.04
CA GLY A 68 -3.58 -10.40 9.48
C GLY A 68 -4.92 -9.78 9.90
N LEU A 69 -4.98 -9.35 11.17
CA LEU A 69 -6.22 -8.90 11.82
C LEU A 69 -6.21 -7.41 12.16
N ALA A 70 -7.34 -6.75 11.87
CA ALA A 70 -7.62 -5.36 12.23
C ALA A 70 -8.28 -5.20 13.61
N GLN A 71 -8.73 -6.31 14.22
CA GLN A 71 -9.25 -6.43 15.59
C GLN A 71 -9.50 -7.91 15.95
N GLY A 72 -9.72 -8.24 17.22
CA GLY A 72 -9.92 -9.59 17.76
C GLY A 72 -8.69 -10.52 17.79
N ALA A 73 -7.48 -9.99 17.65
CA ALA A 73 -6.23 -10.76 17.71
C ALA A 73 -5.93 -11.30 19.12
N ALA A 74 -6.20 -10.54 20.19
CA ALA A 74 -6.04 -10.96 21.58
C ALA A 74 -7.34 -11.50 22.22
N GLY A 75 -8.45 -11.52 21.47
CA GLY A 75 -9.76 -12.03 21.93
C GLY A 75 -10.61 -11.00 22.68
N GLU A 76 -10.19 -9.74 22.68
CA GLU A 76 -10.86 -8.60 23.31
C GLU A 76 -12.06 -8.05 22.52
N ALA A 77 -12.14 -8.38 21.23
CA ALA A 77 -13.19 -7.99 20.30
C ALA A 77 -13.45 -9.10 19.27
N ASP A 78 -14.54 -8.96 18.50
CA ASP A 78 -14.79 -9.83 17.34
C ASP A 78 -13.67 -9.69 16.29
N ARG A 79 -13.23 -10.83 15.74
CA ARG A 79 -12.17 -10.85 14.72
C ARG A 79 -12.63 -10.19 13.43
N ALA A 80 -11.90 -9.16 12.99
CA ALA A 80 -12.05 -8.62 11.64
C ALA A 80 -10.71 -8.63 10.89
N PRO A 81 -10.70 -9.02 9.60
CA PRO A 81 -9.49 -9.06 8.80
C PRO A 81 -8.94 -7.65 8.51
N PHE A 82 -7.63 -7.55 8.36
CA PHE A 82 -6.99 -6.37 7.81
C PHE A 82 -7.08 -6.41 6.28
N THR A 83 -7.73 -5.42 5.68
CA THR A 83 -8.04 -5.32 4.25
C THR A 83 -7.53 -4.00 3.67
N PRO A 84 -7.36 -3.85 2.35
CA PRO A 84 -6.96 -2.57 1.75
C PRO A 84 -7.93 -1.42 2.03
N GLU A 85 -9.20 -1.73 2.34
CA GLU A 85 -10.26 -0.78 2.68
C GLU A 85 -10.49 -0.64 4.19
N THR A 86 -9.77 -1.38 5.04
CA THR A 86 -9.81 -1.19 6.49
C THR A 86 -9.28 0.21 6.79
N ALA A 87 -10.16 1.10 7.25
CA ALA A 87 -9.76 2.41 7.73
C ALA A 87 -8.94 2.24 9.01
N PHE A 88 -7.71 2.75 9.06
CA PHE A 88 -6.82 2.65 10.21
C PHE A 88 -6.28 4.03 10.64
N CYS A 89 -5.71 4.09 11.84
CA CYS A 89 -5.31 5.34 12.49
C CYS A 89 -4.05 5.97 11.86
N ALA A 90 -4.22 6.68 10.76
CA ALA A 90 -3.11 7.30 10.02
C ALA A 90 -2.62 8.65 10.61
N ALA A 91 -2.70 8.84 11.93
CA ALA A 91 -2.34 10.10 12.58
C ALA A 91 -0.87 10.51 12.33
N ALA A 92 0.03 9.53 12.18
CA ALA A 92 1.43 9.73 11.79
C ALA A 92 1.61 10.36 10.39
N LEU A 93 0.57 10.35 9.56
CA LEU A 93 0.54 10.89 8.20
C LEU A 93 -0.24 12.21 8.11
N SER A 94 -0.61 12.80 9.25
CA SER A 94 -1.27 14.11 9.33
C SER A 94 -0.55 15.26 8.59
N PRO A 95 0.79 15.29 8.41
CA PRO A 95 1.43 16.29 7.54
C PRO A 95 0.97 16.26 6.07
N LEU A 96 0.50 15.10 5.58
CA LEU A 96 -0.07 14.99 4.23
C LEU A 96 -1.51 15.53 4.14
N ALA A 97 -2.22 15.68 5.27
CA ALA A 97 -3.63 16.08 5.28
C ALA A 97 -3.87 17.53 4.81
N ALA A 98 -2.84 18.37 4.81
CA ALA A 98 -2.89 19.72 4.24
C ALA A 98 -2.92 19.72 2.70
N ALA A 99 -2.64 18.59 2.05
CA ALA A 99 -2.58 18.49 0.60
C ALA A 99 -3.98 18.39 -0.06
N PRO A 100 -4.23 19.03 -1.21
CA PRO A 100 -5.48 18.88 -1.97
C PRO A 100 -5.65 17.46 -2.52
N HIS A 101 -6.53 16.68 -1.90
CA HIS A 101 -6.75 15.26 -2.18
C HIS A 101 -8.11 14.99 -2.85
N ASP A 102 -8.27 13.79 -3.40
CA ASP A 102 -9.52 13.34 -4.00
C ASP A 102 -10.53 12.95 -2.89
N PRO A 103 -11.73 13.57 -2.83
CA PRO A 103 -12.71 13.30 -1.78
C PRO A 103 -13.27 11.85 -1.81
N ARG A 104 -13.11 11.12 -2.92
CA ARG A 104 -13.43 9.68 -2.99
C ARG A 104 -12.56 8.85 -2.03
N PHE A 105 -11.33 9.30 -1.79
CA PHE A 105 -10.34 8.63 -0.95
C PHE A 105 -9.95 9.44 0.30
N ALA A 106 -10.74 10.46 0.68
CA ALA A 106 -10.52 11.20 1.92
C ALA A 106 -10.61 10.26 3.15
N PRO A 107 -9.88 10.55 4.26
CA PRO A 107 -10.09 9.89 5.55
C PRO A 107 -11.55 9.99 6.00
N ARG A 108 -12.11 8.90 6.54
CA ARG A 108 -13.54 8.78 6.90
C ARG A 108 -13.73 7.98 8.17
N GLY A 109 -14.55 8.52 9.06
CA GLY A 109 -15.11 7.78 10.20
C GLY A 109 -14.08 7.36 11.25
N PRO A 110 -14.50 6.52 12.21
CA PRO A 110 -13.60 5.92 13.20
C PRO A 110 -12.62 4.97 12.52
N ALA A 111 -11.37 4.98 12.98
CA ALA A 111 -10.38 3.97 12.63
C ALA A 111 -10.72 2.61 13.27
N ALA A 112 -10.26 1.53 12.62
CA ALA A 112 -10.17 0.21 13.21
C ALA A 112 -9.16 0.18 14.36
N THR A 113 -9.41 -0.67 15.34
CA THR A 113 -8.66 -0.83 16.57
C THR A 113 -7.30 -1.48 16.34
N LEU A 114 -6.23 -0.68 16.36
CA LEU A 114 -4.88 -1.18 16.10
C LEU A 114 -4.19 -1.67 17.38
N TYR A 115 -3.29 -2.63 17.22
CA TYR A 115 -2.54 -3.24 18.33
C TYR A 115 -1.23 -2.53 18.64
N THR A 116 -0.79 -2.65 19.88
CA THR A 116 0.58 -2.41 20.38
C THR A 116 1.23 -3.77 20.69
N ARG A 117 2.57 -3.85 20.57
CA ARG A 117 3.31 -5.11 20.72
C ARG A 117 3.31 -5.62 22.16
N GLU A 118 3.25 -6.94 22.26
CA GLU A 118 3.41 -7.77 23.47
C GLU A 118 4.11 -7.08 24.64
N ASP A 119 3.33 -6.82 25.68
CA ASP A 119 3.80 -6.96 27.06
C ASP A 119 3.32 -8.33 27.55
N GLU A 120 4.19 -9.09 28.20
CA GLU A 120 3.95 -10.46 28.70
C GLU A 120 3.37 -11.50 27.68
N GLY A 121 3.48 -11.25 26.37
CA GLY A 121 2.98 -12.16 25.31
C GLY A 121 1.52 -11.93 24.90
N LEU A 122 0.95 -10.76 25.23
CA LEU A 122 -0.41 -10.37 24.84
C LEU A 122 -0.39 -9.04 24.06
N TRP A 123 -1.00 -9.04 22.87
CA TRP A 123 -1.19 -7.81 22.09
C TRP A 123 -2.25 -6.93 22.75
N GLN A 124 -1.94 -5.65 22.95
CA GLN A 124 -2.85 -4.69 23.59
C GLN A 124 -3.48 -3.75 22.54
N VAL A 125 -4.67 -3.24 22.82
CA VAL A 125 -5.40 -2.30 21.96
C VAL A 125 -4.90 -0.87 22.16
N GLN A 126 -4.70 -0.10 21.08
CA GLN A 126 -4.26 1.31 21.16
C GLN A 126 -5.27 2.37 20.72
N THR A 127 -6.36 2.00 20.03
CA THR A 127 -7.40 2.97 19.62
C THR A 127 -8.79 2.40 19.80
N GLU A 128 -9.63 3.10 20.56
CA GLU A 128 -11.07 2.89 20.48
C GLU A 128 -11.64 3.53 19.20
N ALA A 129 -12.73 2.96 18.69
CA ALA A 129 -13.35 3.38 17.44
C ALA A 129 -13.97 4.79 17.55
N GLY A 130 -13.16 5.82 17.27
CA GLY A 130 -13.58 7.23 17.27
C GLY A 130 -12.49 8.22 17.68
N GLU A 131 -11.39 7.77 18.27
CA GLU A 131 -10.32 8.64 18.79
C GLU A 131 -9.45 9.28 17.69
N CYS A 132 -9.43 8.71 16.50
CA CYS A 132 -8.75 9.27 15.34
C CYS A 132 -9.50 9.02 14.03
N ALA A 133 -9.27 9.89 13.05
CA ALA A 133 -9.82 9.75 11.71
C ALA A 133 -9.17 8.56 10.98
N GLY A 134 -10.00 7.60 10.55
CA GLY A 134 -9.53 6.44 9.79
C GLY A 134 -9.18 6.80 8.34
N ALA A 135 -8.07 6.26 7.82
CA ALA A 135 -7.72 6.32 6.40
C ALA A 135 -7.50 4.91 5.84
N SER A 136 -7.89 4.67 4.58
CA SER A 136 -7.54 3.45 3.85
C SER A 136 -6.25 3.64 3.05
N PHE A 137 -5.64 2.55 2.59
CA PHE A 137 -4.40 2.60 1.80
C PHE A 137 -4.53 3.44 0.51
N LEU A 138 -5.71 3.40 -0.14
CA LEU A 138 -5.99 4.21 -1.33
C LEU A 138 -6.08 5.71 -1.02
N GLY A 139 -6.59 6.07 0.17
CA GLY A 139 -6.56 7.44 0.69
C GLY A 139 -5.15 7.93 0.94
N LEU A 140 -4.32 7.10 1.57
CA LEU A 140 -2.92 7.41 1.83
C LEU A 140 -2.12 7.61 0.54
N ALA A 141 -2.25 6.72 -0.44
CA ALA A 141 -1.62 6.89 -1.76
C ALA A 141 -2.07 8.20 -2.44
N SER A 142 -3.37 8.51 -2.37
CA SER A 142 -3.92 9.76 -2.93
C SER A 142 -3.39 11.02 -2.24
N LEU A 143 -3.23 10.98 -0.90
CA LEU A 143 -2.62 12.03 -0.11
C LEU A 143 -1.12 12.21 -0.43
N ALA A 144 -0.38 11.12 -0.61
CA ALA A 144 1.03 11.17 -0.99
C ALA A 144 1.24 11.82 -2.36
N ARG A 145 0.41 11.49 -3.36
CA ARG A 145 0.41 12.16 -4.69
C ARG A 145 0.05 13.64 -4.60
N ALA A 146 -0.90 14.00 -3.73
CA ALA A 146 -1.26 15.39 -3.50
C ALA A 146 -0.08 16.17 -2.92
N ALA A 147 0.59 15.63 -1.90
CA ALA A 147 1.80 16.18 -1.30
C ALA A 147 2.98 16.24 -2.30
N GLY A 148 3.16 15.20 -3.12
CA GLY A 148 4.18 15.16 -4.17
C GLY A 148 4.06 16.28 -5.22
N ARG A 149 2.87 16.86 -5.39
CA ARG A 149 2.62 18.04 -6.25
C ARG A 149 2.78 19.38 -5.53
N THR A 150 3.08 19.37 -4.23
CA THR A 150 3.17 20.54 -3.35
C THR A 150 4.41 20.43 -2.46
N SER A 151 5.57 20.82 -3.00
CA SER A 151 6.90 20.58 -2.41
C SER A 151 7.13 21.16 -1.01
N ASP A 152 6.32 22.14 -0.61
CA ASP A 152 6.61 23.02 0.53
C ASP A 152 5.67 22.76 1.73
N LEU A 153 4.95 21.63 1.74
CA LEU A 153 4.06 21.26 2.86
C LEU A 153 4.87 20.94 4.14
N PRO A 154 4.60 21.61 5.28
CA PRO A 154 5.32 21.38 6.52
C PRO A 154 5.25 19.92 6.98
N GLY A 155 6.41 19.34 7.33
CA GLY A 155 6.54 17.96 7.78
C GLY A 155 6.68 16.94 6.66
N VAL A 156 6.35 17.26 5.40
CA VAL A 156 6.52 16.33 4.27
C VAL A 156 8.01 16.01 4.06
N GLN A 157 8.28 14.72 4.01
CA GLN A 157 9.61 14.13 3.87
C GLN A 157 9.92 13.97 2.39
N THR A 158 11.07 14.47 1.96
CA THR A 158 11.58 14.27 0.60
C THR A 158 12.91 13.53 0.66
N TYR A 159 12.96 12.35 0.05
CA TYR A 159 14.18 11.58 -0.16
C TYR A 159 14.60 11.70 -1.62
N GLN A 160 15.85 12.10 -1.85
CA GLN A 160 16.44 12.09 -3.19
C GLN A 160 16.86 10.66 -3.55
N ALA A 161 17.05 10.37 -4.84
CA ALA A 161 17.32 9.03 -5.34
C ALA A 161 18.56 8.33 -4.73
N ASP A 162 19.51 9.11 -4.22
CA ASP A 162 20.76 8.66 -3.56
C ASP A 162 20.60 8.41 -2.04
N THR A 163 19.52 8.91 -1.44
CA THR A 163 19.23 8.96 0.00
C THR A 163 17.87 8.35 0.34
N SER A 164 17.31 7.61 -0.61
CA SER A 164 16.00 6.98 -0.53
C SER A 164 16.09 5.55 0.03
N PRO A 165 15.13 5.12 0.86
CA PRO A 165 14.99 3.72 1.25
C PRO A 165 14.70 2.78 0.06
N ILE A 166 14.34 3.31 -1.12
CA ILE A 166 14.29 2.57 -2.37
C ILE A 166 15.39 3.13 -3.29
N PRO A 167 16.50 2.40 -3.52
CA PRO A 167 17.65 2.91 -4.26
C PRO A 167 17.29 3.41 -5.66
N GLY A 168 17.75 4.62 -6.00
CA GLY A 168 17.50 5.22 -7.32
C GLY A 168 16.11 5.84 -7.49
N VAL A 169 15.20 5.70 -6.53
CA VAL A 169 13.82 6.22 -6.62
C VAL A 169 13.67 7.42 -5.67
N LYS A 170 13.44 8.61 -6.23
CA LYS A 170 13.05 9.80 -5.46
C LYS A 170 11.67 9.57 -4.83
N LEU A 171 11.49 9.92 -3.56
CA LEU A 171 10.22 9.77 -2.83
C LEU A 171 9.83 11.07 -2.13
N ILE A 172 8.56 11.45 -2.24
CA ILE A 172 7.97 12.60 -1.53
C ILE A 172 6.74 12.11 -0.77
N GLY A 173 6.66 12.33 0.54
CA GLY A 173 5.56 11.80 1.34
C GLY A 173 5.79 11.89 2.84
N HIS A 174 5.32 10.91 3.59
CA HIS A 174 5.56 10.83 5.03
C HIS A 174 5.57 9.38 5.52
N GLN A 175 6.33 9.12 6.57
CA GLN A 175 6.23 7.91 7.38
C GLN A 175 6.36 8.24 8.86
N GLY A 176 5.72 7.44 9.70
CA GLY A 176 5.88 7.56 11.14
C GLY A 176 5.03 6.56 11.90
N GLU A 177 5.18 6.59 13.21
CA GLU A 177 4.41 5.77 14.14
C GLU A 177 3.34 6.61 14.85
N ALA A 178 2.12 6.10 14.91
CA ALA A 178 1.08 6.59 15.78
C ALA A 178 0.12 5.46 16.13
N TYR A 179 -0.30 5.43 17.39
CA TYR A 179 -1.28 4.48 17.92
C TYR A 179 -1.01 3.02 17.54
N GLY A 180 0.23 2.56 17.74
CA GLY A 180 0.61 1.15 17.56
C GLY A 180 0.73 0.72 16.10
N SER A 181 0.56 1.65 15.16
CA SER A 181 0.89 1.44 13.76
C SER A 181 2.06 2.28 13.33
N TYR A 182 2.95 1.66 12.56
CA TYR A 182 3.87 2.40 11.70
C TYR A 182 3.29 2.42 10.30
N SER A 183 3.05 3.63 9.79
CA SER A 183 2.37 3.86 8.52
C SER A 183 3.21 4.79 7.65
N ALA A 184 3.11 4.60 6.33
CA ALA A 184 3.83 5.36 5.34
C ALA A 184 3.00 5.59 4.07
N ALA A 185 3.21 6.74 3.45
CA ALA A 185 2.67 7.05 2.14
C ALA A 185 3.63 7.95 1.36
N PHE A 186 4.04 7.51 0.17
CA PHE A 186 5.02 8.19 -0.67
C PHE A 186 4.60 8.21 -2.14
N HIS A 187 4.91 9.30 -2.82
CA HIS A 187 4.82 9.46 -4.26
C HIS A 187 6.23 9.40 -4.86
N ALA A 188 6.40 8.59 -5.91
CA ALA A 188 7.59 8.52 -6.73
C ALA A 188 7.33 9.31 -8.04
N PRO A 189 7.69 10.61 -8.10
CA PRO A 189 7.26 11.49 -9.19
C PRO A 189 7.81 11.05 -10.55
N ASP A 190 9.07 10.59 -10.59
CA ASP A 190 9.75 10.19 -11.83
C ASP A 190 9.20 8.87 -12.41
N LEU A 191 8.42 8.13 -11.62
CA LEU A 191 7.74 6.88 -12.01
C LEU A 191 6.22 7.02 -12.15
N GLU A 192 5.64 8.19 -11.88
CA GLU A 192 4.18 8.40 -11.80
C GLU A 192 3.46 7.38 -10.88
N ALA A 193 4.13 7.00 -9.78
CA ALA A 193 3.71 5.93 -8.88
C ALA A 193 3.48 6.42 -7.44
N GLU A 194 2.67 5.67 -6.69
CA GLU A 194 2.42 5.89 -5.27
C GLU A 194 2.54 4.60 -4.47
N ILE A 195 3.10 4.69 -3.27
CA ILE A 195 3.27 3.61 -2.30
C ILE A 195 2.49 4.01 -1.05
N ALA A 196 1.66 3.11 -0.52
CA ALA A 196 1.10 3.24 0.83
C ALA A 196 1.25 1.92 1.55
N PHE A 197 1.82 1.93 2.76
CA PHE A 197 1.99 0.73 3.56
C PHE A 197 1.77 1.00 5.06
N ALA A 198 1.45 -0.06 5.80
CA ALA A 198 1.29 -0.01 7.25
C ALA A 198 1.60 -1.37 7.87
N VAL A 199 2.11 -1.34 9.10
CA VAL A 199 2.15 -2.47 10.03
C VAL A 199 1.46 -2.08 11.33
N THR A 200 0.80 -3.02 11.99
CA THR A 200 0.26 -2.86 13.35
C THR A 200 1.19 -3.49 14.37
N GLY A 201 0.94 -3.29 15.67
CA GLY A 201 1.71 -3.94 16.71
C GLY A 201 3.14 -3.43 16.82
N THR A 202 3.36 -2.12 16.67
CA THR A 202 4.69 -1.51 16.93
C THR A 202 4.82 -1.08 18.39
N SER A 203 6.02 -1.25 18.93
CA SER A 203 6.45 -0.78 20.26
C SER A 203 7.93 -0.36 20.17
N VAL A 204 8.63 -0.11 21.29
CA VAL A 204 10.05 0.31 21.26
C VAL A 204 10.95 -0.67 20.46
N SER A 205 10.69 -1.97 20.48
CA SER A 205 11.38 -2.95 19.61
C SER A 205 10.89 -2.92 18.15
N GLY A 206 9.64 -2.53 17.92
CA GLY A 206 9.13 -2.15 16.60
C GLY A 206 9.76 -0.86 16.05
N THR A 207 10.29 0.03 16.90
CA THR A 207 11.07 1.21 16.48
C THR A 207 12.55 0.94 16.22
N GLU A 208 13.01 -0.30 16.41
CA GLU A 208 14.39 -0.70 16.05
C GLU A 208 14.66 -0.31 14.60
N ARG A 209 15.67 0.53 14.38
CA ARG A 209 16.00 1.04 13.06
C ARG A 209 16.62 -0.05 12.21
N SER A 210 16.23 -0.08 10.95
CA SER A 210 16.82 -0.97 9.97
C SER A 210 18.32 -0.71 9.84
N VAL A 211 19.10 -1.78 9.73
CA VAL A 211 20.51 -1.70 9.34
C VAL A 211 20.69 -1.33 7.87
N HIS A 212 19.64 -1.45 7.05
CA HIS A 212 19.64 -1.13 5.63
C HIS A 212 19.40 0.36 5.35
N HIS A 213 18.54 1.04 6.13
CA HIS A 213 18.35 2.48 6.02
C HIS A 213 17.83 3.12 7.33
N PRO A 214 18.39 4.24 7.81
CA PRO A 214 18.08 4.80 9.14
C PRO A 214 16.64 5.33 9.28
N VAL A 215 15.93 5.60 8.18
CA VAL A 215 14.52 6.04 8.23
C VAL A 215 13.57 4.87 8.49
N MET A 216 13.95 3.68 8.01
CA MET A 216 13.15 2.47 8.08
C MET A 216 13.18 1.91 9.49
N ILE A 217 12.05 1.36 9.93
CA ILE A 217 12.04 0.45 11.07
C ILE A 217 12.17 -0.98 10.56
N LYS A 218 12.75 -1.85 11.37
CA LYS A 218 13.02 -3.26 11.02
C LYS A 218 11.78 -4.00 10.55
N ALA A 219 10.63 -3.78 11.20
CA ALA A 219 9.35 -4.40 10.84
C ALA A 219 8.81 -3.97 9.46
N THR A 220 9.30 -2.87 8.87
CA THR A 220 8.87 -2.41 7.53
C THR A 220 9.87 -2.76 6.43
N GLU A 221 11.03 -3.35 6.74
CA GLU A 221 12.00 -3.83 5.74
C GLU A 221 11.36 -4.69 4.62
N PRO A 222 10.47 -5.66 4.91
CA PRO A 222 9.88 -6.48 3.86
C PRO A 222 8.89 -5.71 2.98
N LEU A 223 8.27 -4.64 3.51
CA LEU A 223 7.34 -3.77 2.78
C LEU A 223 8.10 -2.81 1.84
N TRP A 224 9.23 -2.28 2.30
CA TRP A 224 10.15 -1.50 1.48
C TRP A 224 10.74 -2.32 0.34
N ALA A 225 11.25 -3.52 0.63
CA ALA A 225 11.77 -4.43 -0.40
C ALA A 225 10.69 -4.93 -1.37
N ALA A 226 9.44 -5.10 -0.90
CA ALA A 226 8.29 -5.40 -1.76
C ALA A 226 7.95 -4.23 -2.69
N ALA A 227 7.95 -3.00 -2.18
CA ALA A 227 7.74 -1.80 -2.98
C ALA A 227 8.86 -1.60 -4.02
N GLU A 228 10.13 -1.75 -3.65
CA GLU A 228 11.27 -1.75 -4.58
C GLU A 228 11.07 -2.76 -5.71
N THR A 229 10.74 -4.02 -5.37
CA THR A 229 10.53 -5.10 -6.34
C THR A 229 9.38 -4.79 -7.30
N LEU A 230 8.32 -4.12 -6.84
CA LEU A 230 7.17 -3.73 -7.65
C LEU A 230 7.49 -2.54 -8.56
N LEU A 231 8.15 -1.50 -8.03
CA LEU A 231 8.50 -0.30 -8.79
C LEU A 231 9.55 -0.57 -9.87
N ALA A 232 10.49 -1.50 -9.63
CA ALA A 232 11.46 -1.93 -10.62
C ALA A 232 10.86 -2.71 -11.82
N ALA A 233 9.55 -3.00 -11.80
CA ALA A 233 8.82 -3.70 -12.85
C ALA A 233 7.77 -2.82 -13.58
N LEU A 234 7.78 -1.50 -13.35
CA LEU A 234 6.94 -0.49 -14.00
C LEU A 234 7.65 0.19 -15.18
#